data_AF-A0A6A7GCF4-F1
#
_entry.id   AF-A0A6A7GCF4-F1
#
_cell.length_a   1.000
_cell.length_b   1.000
_cell.length_c   1.000
_cell.angle_alpha   90.00
_cell.angle_beta   90.00
_cell.angle_gamma   90.00
#
_symmetry.space_group_name_H-M   'P 1'
#
loop_
_entity.id
_entity.type
_entity.pdbx_description
1 polymer ?
#
loop_
_entity_poly.entity_id
_entity_poly.type
_entity_poly.pdbx_seq_one_letter_code
_entity_poly.pdbx_strand_id
1 'polypeptide(L)'
;IDTVIGYRSGNWTYEWTQKGMFYQKKAKKFALDGDDSAAQKAFYIASQFYSVASYPHLKGDELSIQAQVLAFNNYRESFKYKSQTILKEIKIPFQGKEIICYLHLPQE
;
A
#
# COMPACT_ATOMS: atom_id res chain seq x y z
N ILE A 1 -14.89 13.42 -13.33
CA ILE A 1 -14.32 12.95 -14.61
C ILE A 1 -12.89 12.50 -14.29
N ASP A 2 -12.58 11.24 -14.58
CA ASP A 2 -11.44 10.46 -14.07
C ASP A 2 -10.46 10.01 -15.18
N THR A 3 -10.72 10.41 -16.43
CA THR A 3 -9.99 9.96 -17.63
C THR A 3 -8.93 10.96 -18.12
N VAL A 4 -8.42 11.84 -17.27
CA VAL A 4 -7.36 12.79 -17.65
C VAL A 4 -6.10 12.00 -18.02
N ILE A 5 -5.63 12.21 -19.26
CA ILE A 5 -4.49 11.49 -19.82
C ILE A 5 -3.17 12.04 -19.27
N GLY A 6 -2.25 11.12 -18.95
CA GLY A 6 -0.90 11.39 -18.46
C GLY A 6 -0.83 11.51 -16.93
N TYR A 7 0.35 11.26 -16.36
CA TYR A 7 0.58 11.37 -14.92
C TYR A 7 0.75 12.83 -14.48
N ARG A 8 -0.37 13.54 -14.35
CA ARG A 8 -0.45 14.97 -14.00
C ARG A 8 -1.71 15.27 -13.20
N SER A 9 -1.83 16.50 -12.70
CA SER A 9 -3.02 16.91 -11.94
C SER A 9 -4.31 16.63 -12.73
N GLY A 10 -5.31 16.11 -12.02
CA GLY A 10 -6.59 15.64 -12.57
C GLY A 10 -6.61 14.17 -13.00
N ASN A 11 -5.44 13.53 -13.20
CA ASN A 11 -5.40 12.09 -13.46
C ASN A 11 -5.71 11.30 -12.18
N TRP A 12 -6.53 10.25 -12.31
CA TRP A 12 -6.97 9.41 -11.19
C TRP A 12 -5.80 8.87 -10.37
N THR A 13 -4.88 8.14 -11.03
CA THR A 13 -3.74 7.53 -10.36
C THR A 13 -2.83 8.58 -9.75
N TYR A 14 -2.61 9.71 -10.42
CA TYR A 14 -1.85 10.83 -9.88
C TYR A 14 -2.44 11.35 -8.56
N GLU A 15 -3.70 11.77 -8.56
CA GLU A 15 -4.31 12.42 -7.38
C GLU A 15 -4.37 11.49 -6.16
N TRP A 16 -4.73 10.22 -6.37
CA TRP A 16 -4.75 9.24 -5.28
C TRP A 16 -3.35 8.87 -4.79
N THR A 17 -2.37 8.78 -5.69
CA THR A 17 -0.96 8.55 -5.31
C THR A 17 -0.41 9.72 -4.50
N GLN A 18 -0.76 10.96 -4.82
CA GLN A 18 -0.40 12.14 -4.02
C GLN A 18 -0.92 12.02 -2.59
N LYS A 19 -2.18 11.56 -2.41
CA LYS A 19 -2.75 11.32 -1.07
C LYS A 19 -2.06 10.17 -0.34
N GLY A 20 -1.75 9.07 -1.03
CA GLY A 20 -0.96 7.97 -0.49
C GLY A 20 0.42 8.44 0.00
N MET A 21 1.12 9.23 -0.80
CA MET A 21 2.43 9.80 -0.46
C MET A 21 2.38 10.71 0.76
N PHE A 22 1.33 11.52 0.88
CA PHE A 22 1.13 12.37 2.05
C PHE A 22 1.06 11.54 3.34
N TYR A 23 0.27 10.46 3.36
CA TYR A 23 0.19 9.57 4.54
C TYR A 23 1.45 8.76 4.74
N GLN A 24 2.11 8.30 3.68
CA GLN A 24 3.38 7.58 3.80
C GLN A 24 4.49 8.46 4.42
N LYS A 25 4.55 9.75 4.03
CA LYS A 25 5.47 10.72 4.65
C LYS A 25 5.16 10.93 6.13
N LYS A 26 3.88 11.06 6.49
CA LYS A 26 3.45 11.13 7.89
C LYS A 26 3.84 9.88 8.66
N ALA A 27 3.63 8.69 8.09
CA ALA A 27 3.96 7.42 8.71
C ALA A 27 5.45 7.32 9.03
N LYS A 28 6.32 7.68 8.06
CA LYS A 28 7.77 7.76 8.27
C LYS A 28 8.15 8.76 9.36
N LYS A 29 7.48 9.92 9.43
CA LYS A 29 7.70 10.90 10.49
C LYS A 29 7.31 10.34 11.87
N PHE A 30 6.14 9.73 11.99
CA PHE A 30 5.71 9.10 13.25
C PHE A 30 6.68 8.00 13.69
N ALA A 31 7.17 7.18 12.75
CA ALA A 31 8.17 6.17 13.04
C ALA A 31 9.49 6.76 13.56
N LEU A 32 9.95 7.88 12.98
CA LEU A 32 11.14 8.60 13.46
C LEU A 32 10.93 9.22 14.84
N ASP A 33 9.71 9.72 15.10
CA ASP A 33 9.32 10.32 16.37
C ASP A 33 8.99 9.26 17.46
N GLY A 34 9.05 7.96 17.13
CA GLY A 34 8.80 6.84 18.05
C GLY A 34 7.33 6.52 18.31
N ASP A 35 6.41 7.11 17.55
CA ASP A 35 4.97 6.83 17.65
C ASP A 35 4.56 5.69 16.71
N ASP A 36 4.84 4.47 17.14
CA ASP A 36 4.56 3.25 16.36
C ASP A 36 3.08 3.07 16.02
N SER A 37 2.16 3.51 16.88
CA SER A 37 0.72 3.37 16.62
C SER A 37 0.27 4.31 15.51
N ALA A 38 0.72 5.57 15.54
CA ALA A 38 0.43 6.52 14.48
C ALA A 38 1.14 6.14 13.17
N ALA A 39 2.37 5.60 13.25
CA ALA A 39 3.10 5.08 12.09
C ALA A 39 2.35 3.93 11.43
N GLN A 40 1.93 2.92 12.21
CA GLN A 40 1.13 1.78 11.74
C GLN A 40 -0.10 2.26 10.98
N LYS A 41 -0.90 3.13 11.61
CA LYS A 41 -2.16 3.62 11.06
C LYS A 41 -1.92 4.42 9.78
N ALA A 42 -0.90 5.27 9.74
CA ALA A 42 -0.60 6.10 8.58
C ALA A 42 -0.07 5.28 7.40
N PHE A 43 0.77 4.26 7.64
CA PHE A 43 1.20 3.32 6.59
C PHE A 43 0.00 2.54 6.03
N TYR A 44 -0.88 2.05 6.90
CA TYR A 44 -2.10 1.36 6.47
C TYR A 44 -2.98 2.28 5.61
N ILE A 45 -3.24 3.52 6.03
CA ILE A 45 -4.01 4.49 5.24
C ILE A 45 -3.34 4.78 3.88
N ALA A 46 -2.01 4.93 3.85
CA ALA A 46 -1.27 5.11 2.60
C ALA A 46 -1.50 3.92 1.64
N SER A 47 -1.48 2.68 2.16
CA SER A 47 -1.76 1.49 1.36
C SER A 47 -3.14 1.52 0.70
N GLN A 48 -4.15 2.02 1.42
CA GLN A 48 -5.52 2.11 0.90
C GLN A 48 -5.62 3.13 -0.25
N PHE A 49 -5.00 4.30 -0.11
CA PHE A 49 -4.99 5.29 -1.19
C PHE A 49 -4.24 4.79 -2.43
N TYR A 50 -3.12 4.09 -2.26
CA TYR A 50 -2.42 3.48 -3.39
C TYR A 50 -3.22 2.35 -4.04
N SER A 51 -3.99 1.57 -3.27
CA SER A 51 -4.91 0.57 -3.80
C SER A 51 -5.96 1.23 -4.70
N VAL A 52 -6.59 2.31 -4.22
CA VAL A 52 -7.54 3.12 -5.01
C VAL A 52 -6.88 3.72 -6.24
N ALA A 53 -5.66 4.26 -6.13
CA ALA A 53 -4.90 4.82 -7.26
C ALA A 53 -4.66 3.79 -8.38
N SER A 54 -4.55 2.52 -8.02
CA SER A 54 -4.39 1.42 -8.96
C SER A 54 -5.70 0.85 -9.51
N TYR A 55 -6.86 1.15 -8.91
CA TYR A 55 -8.16 0.66 -9.38
C TYR A 55 -8.46 1.16 -10.82
N PRO A 56 -8.99 0.32 -11.74
CA PRO A 56 -9.47 -1.06 -11.56
C PRO A 56 -8.43 -2.15 -11.87
N HIS A 57 -7.13 -1.84 -11.75
CA HIS A 57 -6.00 -2.76 -11.93
C HIS A 57 -5.88 -3.31 -13.37
N LEU A 58 -5.97 -2.41 -14.35
CA LEU A 58 -5.87 -2.76 -15.76
C LEU A 58 -4.47 -3.28 -16.09
N LYS A 59 -4.39 -4.46 -16.71
CA LYS A 59 -3.13 -4.99 -17.22
C LYS A 59 -2.59 -4.07 -18.32
N GLY A 60 -1.31 -3.71 -18.23
CA GLY A 60 -0.64 -2.81 -19.18
C GLY A 60 -0.70 -1.33 -18.81
N ASP A 61 -1.45 -0.94 -17.78
CA ASP A 61 -1.36 0.41 -17.20
C ASP A 61 -0.18 0.46 -16.23
N GLU A 62 0.93 1.04 -16.68
CA GLU A 62 2.15 1.14 -15.88
C GLU A 62 1.96 1.96 -14.60
N LEU A 63 1.13 3.01 -14.63
CA LEU A 63 0.87 3.85 -13.46
C LEU A 63 0.08 3.08 -12.41
N SER A 64 -0.95 2.35 -12.86
CA SER A 64 -1.73 1.45 -12.00
C SER A 64 -0.85 0.38 -11.36
N ILE A 65 0.04 -0.27 -12.13
CA ILE A 65 0.96 -1.30 -11.63
C ILE A 65 1.90 -0.72 -10.56
N GLN A 66 2.48 0.47 -10.79
CA GLN A 66 3.35 1.13 -9.82
C GLN A 66 2.59 1.49 -8.53
N ALA A 67 1.37 2.01 -8.64
CA ALA A 67 0.52 2.28 -7.49
C ALA A 67 0.19 1.00 -6.71
N GLN A 68 -0.04 -0.13 -7.37
CA GLN A 68 -0.29 -1.41 -6.71
C GLN A 68 0.94 -1.90 -5.93
N VAL A 69 2.15 -1.72 -6.46
CA VAL A 69 3.40 -2.01 -5.72
C VAL A 69 3.50 -1.15 -4.47
N LEU A 70 3.19 0.15 -4.56
CA LEU A 70 3.16 1.04 -3.40
C LEU A 70 2.12 0.61 -2.37
N ALA A 71 0.95 0.14 -2.80
CA ALA A 71 -0.09 -0.38 -1.91
C ALA A 71 0.44 -1.56 -1.09
N PHE A 72 1.00 -2.59 -1.74
CA PHE A 72 1.53 -3.76 -1.04
C PHE A 72 2.72 -3.44 -0.13
N ASN A 73 3.62 -2.55 -0.57
CA ASN A 73 4.76 -2.13 0.25
C ASN A 73 4.29 -1.46 1.54
N ASN A 74 3.40 -0.46 1.44
CA ASN A 74 2.90 0.26 2.62
C ASN A 74 2.03 -0.62 3.52
N TYR A 75 1.29 -1.57 2.93
CA TYR A 75 0.55 -2.57 3.68
C TYR A 75 1.50 -3.39 4.55
N ARG A 76 2.55 -3.99 3.98
CA ARG A 76 3.56 -4.75 4.75
C ARG A 76 4.29 -3.89 5.78
N GLU A 77 4.66 -2.65 5.44
CA GLU A 77 5.29 -1.72 6.39
C GLU A 77 4.39 -1.47 7.60
N SER A 78 3.07 -1.33 7.43
CA SER A 78 2.17 -1.08 8.56
C SER A 78 2.28 -2.17 9.64
N PHE A 79 2.42 -3.43 9.26
CA PHE A 79 2.53 -4.55 10.21
C PHE A 79 3.92 -4.70 10.86
N LYS A 80 4.91 -3.86 10.51
CA LYS A 80 6.19 -3.80 11.23
C LYS A 80 6.13 -2.95 12.50
N TYR A 81 5.11 -2.12 12.63
CA TYR A 81 4.87 -1.26 13.79
C TYR A 81 3.84 -1.89 14.72
N LYS A 82 3.46 -1.17 15.79
CA LYS A 82 2.53 -1.63 16.84
C LYS A 82 1.16 -2.03 16.26
N SER A 83 1.08 -3.29 15.84
CA SER A 83 -0.08 -3.96 15.27
C SER A 83 -0.47 -5.07 16.25
N GLN A 84 -1.77 -5.23 16.55
CA GLN A 84 -2.28 -6.35 17.35
C GLN A 84 -2.27 -7.69 16.59
N THR A 85 -1.68 -7.69 15.40
CA THR A 85 -1.72 -8.79 14.45
C THR A 85 -0.35 -8.97 13.84
N ILE A 86 0.12 -10.21 13.81
CA ILE A 86 1.34 -10.62 13.11
C ILE A 86 0.96 -10.92 11.66
N LEU A 87 1.65 -10.27 10.71
CA LEU A 87 1.50 -10.56 9.29
C LEU A 87 2.60 -11.52 8.82
N LYS A 88 2.22 -12.68 8.28
CA LYS A 88 3.14 -13.58 7.59
C LYS A 88 2.85 -13.57 6.09
N GLU A 89 3.86 -13.26 5.29
CA GLU A 89 3.81 -13.50 3.84
C GLU A 89 4.13 -14.96 3.56
N ILE A 90 3.24 -15.66 2.87
CA ILE A 90 3.39 -17.08 2.51
C ILE A 90 3.46 -17.15 0.98
N LYS A 91 4.47 -17.85 0.48
CA LYS A 91 4.63 -18.14 -0.94
C LYS A 91 4.32 -19.61 -1.19
N ILE A 92 3.26 -19.87 -1.95
CA ILE A 92 2.77 -21.23 -2.21
C ILE A 92 3.13 -21.57 -3.67
N PRO A 93 4.01 -22.56 -3.92
CA PRO A 93 4.31 -22.99 -5.27
C PRO A 93 3.08 -23.68 -5.89
N PHE A 94 2.68 -23.24 -7.08
CA PHE A 94 1.53 -23.76 -7.82
C PHE A 94 1.74 -23.60 -9.32
N GLN A 95 1.68 -24.71 -10.08
CA GLN A 95 1.81 -24.73 -11.54
C GLN A 95 3.04 -23.97 -12.09
N GLY A 96 4.20 -24.14 -11.44
CA GLY A 96 5.45 -23.48 -11.85
C GLY A 96 5.52 -21.98 -11.55
N LYS A 97 4.57 -21.45 -10.77
CA LYS A 97 4.54 -20.07 -10.26
C LYS A 97 4.40 -20.06 -8.74
N GLU A 98 4.47 -18.89 -8.13
CA GLU A 98 4.19 -18.68 -6.71
C GLU A 98 2.90 -17.87 -6.52
N ILE A 99 2.04 -18.34 -5.62
CA ILE A 99 0.91 -17.58 -5.10
C ILE A 99 1.37 -16.91 -3.81
N ILE A 100 1.27 -15.57 -3.75
CA ILE A 100 1.61 -14.79 -2.56
C ILE A 100 0.34 -14.58 -1.73
N CYS A 101 0.37 -15.01 -0.48
CA CYS A 101 -0.71 -14.88 0.48
C CYS A 101 -0.23 -14.09 1.71
N TYR A 102 -1.15 -13.35 2.32
CA TYR A 102 -0.93 -12.70 3.61
C TYR A 102 -1.78 -13.39 4.68
N LEU A 103 -1.13 -14.01 5.65
CA LEU A 103 -1.77 -14.64 6.80
C LEU A 103 -1.69 -13.70 8.00
N HIS A 104 -2.85 -13.37 8.57
CA HIS A 104 -3.00 -12.56 9.79
C HIS A 104 -3.18 -13.47 10.99
N LEU A 105 -2.33 -13.29 12.00
CA LEU A 105 -2.38 -14.04 13.25
C LEU A 105 -2.61 -13.09 14.42
N PRO A 106 -3.41 -13.46 15.43
CA PRO A 106 -3.48 -12.69 16.67
C PRO A 106 -2.10 -12.64 17.33
N GLN A 107 -1.81 -11.54 18.02
CA GLN A 107 -0.66 -11.46 18.90
C GLN A 107 -1.09 -11.94 20.30
N GLU A 108 -0.39 -12.95 20.85
CA GLU A 108 -0.58 -13.43 22.23
C GLU A 108 -0.18 -12.37 23.27
#